data_AF-A0A6P5R3Y7-F1
#
_entry.id   AF-A0A6P5R3Y7-F1
#
_cell.length_a   1.000
_cell.length_b   1.000
_cell.length_c   1.000
_cell.angle_alpha   90.00
_cell.angle_beta   90.00
_cell.angle_gamma   90.00
#
_symmetry.space_group_name_H-M   'P 1'
#
loop_
_entity.id
_entity.type
_entity.pdbx_description
1 polymer ?
#
loop_
_entity_poly.entity_id
_entity_poly.type
_entity_poly.pdbx_seq_one_letter_code
_entity_poly.pdbx_strand_id
1 'polypeptide(L)'
;MEVAMSKDLQQEANLAKKRYMDLCRQGRIFDARNRIIGGDTQAWDFQVRDQKIKEITDKARHEAFAAEMKHNDKVMCIAHDREQRHRKQLCRAINDFQQNFQKPETRREFDLSDPLALQKELPARVSDNDMRNTISGMQKFMGEDLNFQERRRFQKEQSREWFLQQHGEREKARADHILAERLHTQARLKFDETARELLKLEGSTRKEICAAVKAFNKNQVVELTERKRQEKQQEQEDNMTEITNLLHGGLLSENPRQVASSFGPHRVVLDHWKGMNREQLEEIWFTQKQQIQEKLRLQEEERQHSMDWDLRRIRKAHASLLHERQQQRLLREQRRALDCSNLNLARQQYLQKKQMNTASSSQPTEDYFSQFNTRSR
;
A
#
# COMPACT_ATOMS: atom_id res chain seq x y z
N MET A 1 186.24 39.21 162.40
CA MET A 1 186.49 39.62 161.01
C MET A 1 186.73 38.32 160.26
N GLU A 2 185.92 37.92 159.31
CA GLU A 2 185.50 38.69 158.13
C GLU A 2 183.99 38.98 158.09
N VAL A 3 183.64 40.22 157.75
CA VAL A 3 182.27 40.75 157.66
C VAL A 3 181.85 40.66 156.18
N ALA A 4 180.89 39.81 155.85
CA ALA A 4 180.37 39.61 154.49
C ALA A 4 179.57 40.85 154.00
N MET A 5 179.75 41.24 152.74
CA MET A 5 179.23 42.49 152.14
C MET A 5 177.81 42.32 151.55
N SER A 6 177.02 43.40 151.41
CA SER A 6 175.60 43.34 150.96
C SER A 6 175.39 42.82 149.52
N LYS A 7 176.36 43.06 148.63
CA LYS A 7 176.37 42.47 147.28
C LYS A 7 176.47 40.95 147.35
N ASP A 8 177.18 40.43 148.34
CA ASP A 8 177.33 39.00 148.56
C ASP A 8 175.98 38.41 149.04
N LEU A 9 175.24 39.11 149.91
CA LEU A 9 173.88 38.70 150.34
C LEU A 9 172.84 38.68 149.20
N GLN A 10 172.88 39.65 148.26
CA GLN A 10 171.98 39.63 147.09
C GLN A 10 172.36 38.54 146.09
N GLN A 11 173.66 38.32 145.89
CA GLN A 11 174.14 37.20 145.11
C GLN A 11 173.70 35.88 145.76
N GLU A 12 173.78 35.75 147.08
CA GLU A 12 173.28 34.61 147.83
C GLU A 12 171.76 34.44 147.71
N ALA A 13 170.95 35.50 147.76
CA ALA A 13 169.50 35.42 147.62
C ALA A 13 169.06 35.04 146.20
N ASN A 14 169.71 35.59 145.17
CA ASN A 14 169.47 35.19 143.78
C ASN A 14 169.99 33.78 143.50
N LEU A 15 171.13 33.40 144.08
CA LEU A 15 171.60 32.02 144.09
C LEU A 15 170.63 31.12 144.83
N ALA A 16 170.01 31.55 145.93
CA ALA A 16 169.02 30.79 146.68
C ALA A 16 167.70 30.65 145.91
N LYS A 17 167.24 31.70 145.22
CA LYS A 17 166.07 31.64 144.31
C LYS A 17 166.33 30.76 143.11
N LYS A 18 167.51 30.86 142.49
CA LYS A 18 167.94 29.94 141.43
C LYS A 18 168.00 28.52 141.98
N ARG A 19 168.68 28.29 143.10
CA ARG A 19 168.69 26.98 143.78
C ARG A 19 167.29 26.49 144.12
N TYR A 20 166.35 27.34 144.52
CA TYR A 20 164.96 26.98 144.83
C TYR A 20 164.14 26.67 143.58
N MET A 21 164.21 27.50 142.55
CA MET A 21 163.57 27.24 141.26
C MET A 21 164.19 26.02 140.57
N ASP A 22 165.50 25.87 140.67
CA ASP A 22 166.27 24.70 140.25
C ASP A 22 165.87 23.50 141.09
N LEU A 23 165.63 23.60 142.41
CA LEU A 23 165.09 22.52 143.24
C LEU A 23 163.66 22.12 142.84
N CYS A 24 162.75 23.08 142.64
CA CYS A 24 161.39 22.81 142.15
C CYS A 24 161.38 22.29 140.70
N ARG A 25 162.39 22.66 139.90
CA ARG A 25 162.61 22.16 138.55
C ARG A 25 163.28 20.78 138.59
N GLN A 26 164.20 20.53 139.51
CA GLN A 26 164.84 19.25 139.79
C GLN A 26 163.79 18.23 140.19
N GLY A 27 162.84 18.59 141.07
CA GLY A 27 161.68 17.75 141.38
C GLY A 27 160.80 17.40 140.16
N ARG A 28 160.82 18.20 139.09
CA ARG A 28 160.10 17.93 137.83
C ARG A 28 160.96 17.22 136.77
N ILE A 29 162.27 17.43 136.77
CA ILE A 29 163.23 16.89 135.79
C ILE A 29 163.78 15.53 136.21
N PHE A 30 164.11 15.35 137.48
CA PHE A 30 164.62 14.10 138.03
C PHE A 30 163.51 13.10 138.35
N ASP A 31 162.27 13.57 138.55
CA ASP A 31 161.12 12.69 138.56
C ASP A 31 160.82 12.26 137.12
N ALA A 32 161.37 11.10 136.76
CA ALA A 32 161.20 10.52 135.44
C ALA A 32 159.71 10.43 135.04
N ARG A 33 158.80 10.27 136.02
CA ARG A 33 157.36 10.17 135.75
C ARG A 33 156.76 11.48 135.30
N ASN A 34 157.06 12.60 135.96
CA ASN A 34 156.58 13.92 135.56
C ASN A 34 157.19 14.41 134.25
N ARG A 35 158.40 13.93 133.92
CA ARG A 35 159.07 14.27 132.66
C ARG A 35 158.48 13.52 131.46
N ILE A 36 157.97 12.31 131.68
CA ILE A 36 157.32 11.49 130.66
C ILE A 36 155.80 11.79 130.59
N ILE A 37 155.13 12.06 131.71
CA ILE A 37 153.65 12.17 131.82
C ILE A 37 153.20 13.31 132.77
N GLY A 38 153.85 14.46 132.71
CA GLY A 38 153.47 15.63 133.54
C GLY A 38 152.40 16.50 132.90
N GLY A 39 151.39 16.93 133.67
CA GLY A 39 150.40 17.91 133.24
C GLY A 39 149.48 18.39 134.37
N ASP A 40 148.78 19.50 134.13
CA ASP A 40 147.87 20.13 135.09
C ASP A 40 146.46 19.51 134.97
N THR A 41 146.17 18.58 135.87
CA THR A 41 144.90 17.86 135.91
C THR A 41 143.72 18.79 136.18
N GLN A 42 143.88 19.88 136.93
CA GLN A 42 142.78 20.79 137.24
C GLN A 42 142.38 21.63 136.02
N ALA A 43 143.36 22.12 135.25
CA ALA A 43 143.10 22.85 134.00
C ALA A 43 142.44 21.94 132.95
N TRP A 44 142.88 20.69 132.83
CA TRP A 44 142.23 19.70 131.97
C TRP A 44 140.79 19.42 132.40
N ASP A 45 140.53 19.29 133.71
CA ASP A 45 139.17 19.11 134.22
C ASP A 45 138.24 20.28 133.85
N PHE A 46 138.72 21.53 133.92
CA PHE A 46 137.96 22.70 133.49
C PHE A 46 137.71 22.72 131.97
N GLN A 47 138.72 22.40 131.15
CA GLN A 47 138.57 22.32 129.69
C GLN A 47 137.56 21.23 129.30
N VAL A 48 137.63 20.07 129.95
CA VAL A 48 136.68 18.97 129.76
C VAL A 48 135.27 19.40 130.17
N ARG A 49 135.11 20.18 131.25
CA ARG A 49 133.81 20.73 131.65
C ARG A 49 133.25 21.72 130.62
N ASP A 50 134.06 22.67 130.13
CA ASP A 50 133.62 23.64 129.12
C ASP A 50 133.26 22.96 127.79
N GLN A 51 134.06 21.98 127.36
CA GLN A 51 133.77 21.18 126.18
C GLN A 51 132.47 20.38 126.35
N LYS A 52 132.25 19.76 127.52
CA LYS A 52 130.97 19.10 127.84
C LYS A 52 129.80 20.07 127.81
N ILE A 53 129.96 21.30 128.32
CA ILE A 53 128.90 22.33 128.27
C ILE A 53 128.59 22.69 126.83
N LYS A 54 129.62 22.95 125.99
CA LYS A 54 129.44 23.24 124.55
C LYS A 54 128.72 22.11 123.83
N GLU A 55 129.18 20.88 124.03
CA GLU A 55 128.53 19.69 123.46
C GLU A 55 127.08 19.56 123.88
N ILE A 56 126.75 19.81 125.16
CA ILE A 56 125.37 19.78 125.65
C ILE A 56 124.55 20.91 125.01
N THR A 57 125.09 22.13 124.87
CA THR A 57 124.37 23.24 124.24
C THR A 57 124.13 23.03 122.75
N ASP A 58 125.10 22.49 122.02
CA ASP A 58 124.96 22.20 120.60
C ASP A 58 124.01 21.01 120.38
N LYS A 59 124.08 19.97 121.22
CA LYS A 59 123.08 18.89 121.24
C LYS A 59 121.68 19.45 121.47
N ALA A 60 121.49 20.32 122.47
CA ALA A 60 120.20 20.94 122.74
C ALA A 60 119.69 21.81 121.57
N ARG A 61 120.58 22.54 120.88
CA ARG A 61 120.24 23.29 119.66
C ARG A 61 119.83 22.38 118.50
N HIS A 62 120.62 21.34 118.24
CA HIS A 62 120.30 20.36 117.20
C HIS A 62 118.99 19.62 117.50
N GLU A 63 118.74 19.27 118.76
CA GLU A 63 117.48 18.69 119.21
C GLU A 63 116.30 19.65 119.01
N ALA A 64 116.47 20.95 119.31
CA ALA A 64 115.45 21.96 119.06
C ALA A 64 115.13 22.12 117.56
N PHE A 65 116.14 22.21 116.69
CA PHE A 65 115.93 22.25 115.24
C PHE A 65 115.31 20.97 114.69
N ALA A 66 115.72 19.80 115.20
CA ALA A 66 115.11 18.53 114.83
C ALA A 66 113.64 18.45 115.27
N ALA A 67 113.30 19.01 116.44
CA ALA A 67 111.92 19.11 116.90
C ALA A 67 111.08 20.05 116.03
N GLU A 68 111.63 21.20 115.63
CA GLU A 68 110.97 22.15 114.72
C GLU A 68 110.77 21.55 113.32
N MET A 69 111.76 20.84 112.78
CA MET A 69 111.64 20.12 111.51
C MET A 69 110.53 19.06 111.56
N LYS A 70 110.49 18.26 112.64
CA LYS A 70 109.39 17.30 112.86
C LYS A 70 108.02 17.98 112.95
N HIS A 71 107.95 19.15 113.57
CA HIS A 71 106.72 19.94 113.63
C HIS A 71 106.31 20.44 112.24
N ASN A 72 107.23 21.03 111.48
CA ASN A 72 106.97 21.54 110.13
C ASN A 72 106.57 20.42 109.17
N ASP A 73 107.24 19.28 109.18
CA ASP A 73 106.86 18.10 108.40
C ASP A 73 105.44 17.65 108.76
N LYS A 74 105.10 17.65 110.05
CA LYS A 74 103.75 17.30 110.50
C LYS A 74 102.70 18.30 109.99
N VAL A 75 103.00 19.59 110.03
CA VAL A 75 102.12 20.66 109.50
C VAL A 75 101.94 20.49 107.99
N MET A 76 103.02 20.19 107.26
CA MET A 76 102.97 19.97 105.81
C MET A 76 102.14 18.74 105.44
N CYS A 77 102.27 17.61 106.14
CA CYS A 77 101.42 16.45 105.93
C CYS A 77 99.93 16.77 106.17
N ILE A 78 99.61 17.53 107.24
CA ILE A 78 98.23 17.94 107.54
C ILE A 78 97.69 18.87 106.44
N ALA A 79 98.48 19.83 105.97
CA ALA A 79 98.09 20.74 104.89
C ALA A 79 97.85 19.98 103.58
N HIS A 80 98.73 19.04 103.23
CA HIS A 80 98.57 18.18 102.07
C HIS A 80 97.31 17.32 102.16
N ASP A 81 97.06 16.68 103.32
CA ASP A 81 95.84 15.89 103.54
C ASP A 81 94.57 16.74 103.40
N ARG A 82 94.60 17.99 103.88
CA ARG A 82 93.48 18.94 103.71
C ARG A 82 93.26 19.26 102.24
N GLU A 83 94.32 19.59 101.50
CA GLU A 83 94.24 19.87 100.05
C GLU A 83 93.68 18.67 99.29
N GLN A 84 94.15 17.45 99.57
CA GLN A 84 93.66 16.23 98.95
C GLN A 84 92.17 15.98 99.27
N ARG A 85 91.72 16.26 100.50
CA ARG A 85 90.30 16.20 100.87
C ARG A 85 89.48 17.23 100.10
N HIS A 86 89.94 18.48 100.01
CA HIS A 86 89.26 19.52 99.24
C HIS A 86 89.18 19.17 97.75
N ARG A 87 90.26 18.67 97.16
CA ARG A 87 90.27 18.21 95.77
C ARG A 87 89.28 17.07 95.55
N LYS A 88 89.24 16.08 96.45
CA LYS A 88 88.25 14.99 96.40
C LYS A 88 86.82 15.51 96.53
N GLN A 89 86.56 16.45 97.44
CA GLN A 89 85.23 17.07 97.61
C GLN A 89 84.81 17.84 96.36
N LEU A 90 85.73 18.61 95.76
CA LEU A 90 85.47 19.35 94.53
C LEU A 90 85.15 18.41 93.36
N CYS A 91 85.96 17.36 93.16
CA CYS A 91 85.70 16.36 92.14
C CYS A 91 84.35 15.65 92.35
N ARG A 92 83.98 15.35 93.61
CA ARG A 92 82.66 14.81 93.94
C ARG A 92 81.55 15.80 93.57
N ALA A 93 81.65 17.05 94.00
CA ALA A 93 80.66 18.07 93.68
C ALA A 93 80.51 18.31 92.17
N ILE A 94 81.60 18.29 91.40
CA ILE A 94 81.57 18.39 89.94
C ILE A 94 80.86 17.18 89.34
N ASN A 95 81.20 15.96 89.77
CA ASN A 95 80.55 14.75 89.28
C ASN A 95 79.06 14.73 89.65
N ASP A 96 78.70 15.11 90.87
CA ASP A 96 77.32 15.20 91.33
C ASP A 96 76.55 16.23 90.48
N PHE A 97 77.16 17.38 90.18
CA PHE A 97 76.58 18.40 89.31
C PHE A 97 76.38 17.88 87.88
N GLN A 98 77.39 17.22 87.31
CA GLN A 98 77.31 16.62 85.98
C GLN A 98 76.22 15.55 85.90
N GLN A 99 76.16 14.65 86.89
CA GLN A 99 75.16 13.59 86.96
C GLN A 99 73.74 14.14 87.13
N ASN A 100 73.55 15.20 87.90
CA ASN A 100 72.22 15.74 88.17
C ASN A 100 71.71 16.69 87.08
N PHE A 101 72.59 17.53 86.53
CA PHE A 101 72.18 18.66 85.67
C PHE A 101 72.72 18.60 84.24
N GLN A 102 73.69 17.72 83.93
CA GLN A 102 74.25 17.57 82.59
C GLN A 102 73.93 16.22 81.96
N LYS A 103 72.75 15.67 82.29
CA LYS A 103 72.27 14.44 81.66
C LYS A 103 72.02 14.70 80.16
N PRO A 104 72.24 13.70 79.28
CA PRO A 104 71.87 13.82 77.87
C PRO A 104 70.39 14.15 77.67
N GLU A 105 69.53 13.58 78.52
CA GLU A 105 68.07 13.77 78.53
C GLU A 105 67.63 15.22 78.78
N THR A 106 68.42 16.00 79.51
CA THR A 106 68.10 17.39 79.85
C THR A 106 68.58 18.39 78.81
N ARG A 107 69.14 17.93 77.68
CA ARG A 107 69.55 18.80 76.57
C ARG A 107 68.34 19.33 75.82
N ARG A 108 68.48 20.52 75.25
CA ARG A 108 67.40 21.17 74.47
C ARG A 108 67.01 20.36 73.24
N GLU A 109 68.00 19.79 72.55
CA GLU A 109 67.84 18.97 71.36
C GLU A 109 67.75 17.45 71.64
N PHE A 110 67.45 17.06 72.90
CA PHE A 110 67.33 15.63 73.22
C PHE A 110 66.18 14.96 72.47
N ASP A 111 65.08 15.67 72.20
CA ASP A 111 63.96 15.22 71.38
C ASP A 111 64.41 14.71 69.99
N LEU A 112 65.39 15.38 69.37
CA LEU A 112 65.97 14.98 68.08
C LEU A 112 66.96 13.81 68.19
N SER A 113 67.58 13.64 69.36
CA SER A 113 68.64 12.65 69.59
C SER A 113 68.17 11.43 70.39
N ASP A 114 66.90 11.39 70.77
CA ASP A 114 66.32 10.34 71.59
C ASP A 114 66.28 9.03 70.80
N PRO A 115 66.97 7.96 71.26
CA PRO A 115 66.97 6.68 70.57
C PRO A 115 65.56 6.04 70.46
N LEU A 116 64.62 6.46 71.30
CA LEU A 116 63.23 5.99 71.29
C LEU A 116 62.27 6.95 70.59
N ALA A 117 62.75 8.01 69.93
CA ALA A 117 61.90 9.01 69.27
C ALA A 117 60.87 8.37 68.33
N LEU A 118 61.30 7.47 67.45
CA LEU A 118 60.43 6.77 66.49
C LEU A 118 59.33 5.91 67.13
N GLN A 119 59.53 5.46 68.37
CA GLN A 119 58.53 4.67 69.10
C GLN A 119 57.51 5.56 69.83
N LYS A 120 57.94 6.77 70.24
CA LYS A 120 57.09 7.76 70.91
C LYS A 120 56.25 8.55 69.91
N GLU A 121 56.74 8.72 68.69
CA GLU A 121 56.03 9.41 67.62
C GLU A 121 54.76 8.67 67.18
N LEU A 122 53.69 9.44 66.98
CA LEU A 122 52.44 8.93 66.42
C LEU A 122 52.57 8.80 64.90
N PRO A 123 51.95 7.79 64.27
CA PRO A 123 51.87 7.71 62.82
C PRO A 123 51.29 8.99 62.22
N ALA A 124 51.79 9.36 61.03
CA ALA A 124 51.36 10.56 60.31
C ALA A 124 49.85 10.58 60.02
N ARG A 125 49.21 9.41 59.86
CA ARG A 125 47.76 9.24 59.75
C ARG A 125 47.33 8.08 60.63
N VAL A 126 46.54 8.36 61.66
CA VAL A 126 45.98 7.35 62.58
C VAL A 126 44.60 6.89 62.13
N SER A 127 43.78 7.82 61.62
CA SER A 127 42.43 7.56 61.14
C SER A 127 42.08 8.54 60.01
N ASP A 128 41.07 8.20 59.22
CA ASP A 128 40.55 9.08 58.17
C ASP A 128 39.86 10.32 58.71
N ASN A 129 39.40 10.25 59.97
CA ASN A 129 38.75 11.35 60.68
C ASN A 129 39.72 12.08 61.63
N ASP A 130 41.03 11.86 61.49
CA ASP A 130 42.04 12.57 62.30
C ASP A 130 42.05 14.06 61.95
N MET A 131 41.70 14.91 62.93
CA MET A 131 41.65 16.37 62.75
C MET A 131 43.01 17.01 62.45
N ARG A 132 44.12 16.31 62.77
CA ARG A 132 45.49 16.78 62.46
C ARG A 132 45.78 16.74 60.97
N ASN A 133 45.06 15.91 60.22
CA ASN A 133 45.24 15.74 58.78
C ASN A 133 44.45 16.80 58.01
N THR A 134 45.04 17.99 57.94
CA THR A 134 44.55 19.06 57.08
C THR A 134 44.94 18.81 55.62
N ILE A 135 44.32 19.58 54.72
CA ILE A 135 44.55 19.50 53.26
C ILE A 135 46.03 19.75 52.91
N SER A 136 46.72 20.64 53.62
CA SER A 136 48.15 20.95 53.37
C SER A 136 49.09 19.82 53.78
N GLY A 137 48.69 18.91 54.66
CA GLY A 137 49.52 17.81 55.14
C GLY A 137 49.72 16.67 54.13
N MET A 138 48.95 16.65 53.03
CA MET A 138 49.01 15.64 51.96
C MET A 138 48.89 14.19 52.44
N GLN A 139 48.34 13.95 53.64
CA GLN A 139 48.16 12.61 54.20
C GLN A 139 46.82 11.97 53.79
N LYS A 140 45.84 12.75 53.34
CA LYS A 140 44.51 12.30 52.91
C LYS A 140 44.10 12.98 51.62
N PHE A 141 43.75 12.19 50.62
CA PHE A 141 43.29 12.69 49.33
C PHE A 141 41.81 12.34 49.13
N MET A 142 41.02 13.32 48.69
CA MET A 142 39.58 13.12 48.44
C MET A 142 39.30 12.20 47.23
N GLY A 143 40.29 11.98 46.36
CA GLY A 143 40.19 11.04 45.24
C GLY A 143 40.35 9.57 45.65
N GLU A 144 40.87 9.29 46.85
CA GLU A 144 40.96 7.94 47.39
C GLU A 144 39.56 7.49 47.83
N ASP A 145 38.99 6.54 47.10
CA ASP A 145 37.69 5.96 47.44
C ASP A 145 37.86 4.65 48.20
N LEU A 146 37.68 4.72 49.52
CA LEU A 146 37.68 3.55 50.40
C LEU A 146 36.43 2.67 50.18
N ASN A 147 35.32 3.26 49.73
CA ASN A 147 34.04 2.57 49.56
C ASN A 147 33.85 2.04 48.14
N PHE A 148 34.93 1.93 47.36
CA PHE A 148 34.90 1.51 45.96
C PHE A 148 34.25 0.14 45.78
N GLN A 149 34.59 -0.81 46.66
CA GLN A 149 34.04 -2.16 46.58
C GLN A 149 32.53 -2.19 46.85
N GLU A 150 32.07 -1.43 47.84
CA GLU A 150 30.65 -1.32 48.19
C GLU A 150 29.86 -0.64 47.07
N ARG A 151 30.36 0.49 46.56
CA ARG A 151 29.78 1.20 45.42
C ARG A 151 29.68 0.30 44.19
N ARG A 152 30.74 -0.46 43.88
CA ARG A 152 30.74 -1.41 42.77
C ARG A 152 29.75 -2.55 43.00
N ARG A 153 29.57 -3.00 44.24
CA ARG A 153 28.57 -4.02 44.59
C ARG A 153 27.15 -3.48 44.34
N PHE A 154 26.82 -2.29 44.83
CA PHE A 154 25.52 -1.66 44.58
C PHE A 154 25.26 -1.46 43.09
N GLN A 155 26.25 -0.99 42.32
CA GLN A 155 26.12 -0.85 40.87
C GLN A 155 25.84 -2.17 40.16
N LYS A 156 26.49 -3.27 40.61
CA LYS A 156 26.24 -4.61 40.07
C LYS A 156 24.84 -5.12 40.43
N GLU A 157 24.39 -4.87 41.66
CA GLU A 157 23.04 -5.25 42.11
C GLU A 157 21.97 -4.49 41.31
N GLN A 158 22.11 -3.17 41.15
CA GLN A 158 21.23 -2.36 40.30
C GLN A 158 21.23 -2.85 38.84
N SER A 159 22.42 -3.09 38.27
CA SER A 159 22.53 -3.58 36.89
C SER A 159 21.83 -4.94 36.74
N ARG A 160 22.01 -5.85 37.71
CA ARG A 160 21.36 -7.15 37.72
C ARG A 160 19.84 -7.01 37.75
N GLU A 161 19.30 -6.16 38.61
CA GLU A 161 17.85 -5.92 38.71
C GLU A 161 17.28 -5.35 37.40
N TRP A 162 17.95 -4.36 36.81
CA TRP A 162 17.55 -3.81 35.51
C TRP A 162 17.56 -4.85 34.39
N PHE A 163 18.61 -5.69 34.33
CA PHE A 163 18.66 -6.75 33.32
C PHE A 163 17.57 -7.80 33.52
N LEU A 164 17.27 -8.18 34.77
CA LEU A 164 16.18 -9.10 35.06
C LEU A 164 14.81 -8.52 34.66
N GLN A 165 14.59 -7.23 34.94
CA GLN A 165 13.38 -6.54 34.53
C GLN A 165 13.26 -6.50 33.00
N GLN A 166 14.30 -6.05 32.30
CA GLN A 166 14.31 -6.00 30.83
C GLN A 166 14.11 -7.39 30.22
N HIS A 167 14.72 -8.43 30.80
CA HIS A 167 14.54 -9.79 30.34
C HIS A 167 13.08 -10.23 30.50
N GLY A 168 12.49 -10.02 31.67
CA GLY A 168 11.10 -10.37 31.93
C GLY A 168 10.11 -9.62 31.04
N GLU A 169 10.35 -8.31 30.80
CA GLU A 169 9.55 -7.51 29.86
C GLU A 169 9.68 -8.04 28.43
N ARG A 170 10.88 -8.40 27.99
CA ARG A 170 11.11 -8.97 26.66
C ARG A 170 10.45 -10.34 26.49
N GLU A 171 10.47 -11.18 27.52
CA GLU A 171 9.79 -12.48 27.50
C GLU A 171 8.27 -12.33 27.45
N LYS A 172 7.69 -11.41 28.24
CA LYS A 172 6.27 -11.07 28.16
C LYS A 172 5.88 -10.56 26.78
N ALA A 173 6.61 -9.58 26.26
CA ALA A 173 6.37 -9.03 24.91
C ALA A 173 6.47 -10.12 23.82
N ARG A 174 7.41 -11.07 23.95
CA ARG A 174 7.52 -12.21 23.04
C ARG A 174 6.32 -13.14 23.16
N ALA A 175 5.87 -13.45 24.38
CA ALA A 175 4.70 -14.29 24.60
C ALA A 175 3.43 -13.65 24.03
N ASP A 176 3.25 -12.34 24.26
CA ASP A 176 2.13 -11.56 23.71
C ASP A 176 2.16 -11.54 22.18
N HIS A 177 3.34 -11.36 21.58
CA HIS A 177 3.51 -11.41 20.14
C HIS A 177 3.14 -12.78 19.55
N ILE A 178 3.64 -13.88 20.13
CA ILE A 178 3.29 -15.24 19.71
C ILE A 178 1.79 -15.50 19.85
N LEU A 179 1.17 -15.02 20.93
CA LEU A 179 -0.28 -15.14 21.12
C LEU A 179 -1.05 -14.37 20.04
N ALA A 180 -0.65 -13.12 19.76
CA ALA A 180 -1.26 -12.30 18.72
C ALA A 180 -1.13 -12.95 17.33
N GLU A 181 0.04 -13.51 17.00
CA GLU A 181 0.24 -14.25 15.74
C GLU A 181 -0.64 -15.50 15.66
N ARG A 182 -0.77 -16.25 16.75
CA ARG A 182 -1.68 -17.41 16.82
C ARG A 182 -3.14 -17.00 16.61
N LEU A 183 -3.59 -15.92 17.22
CA LEU A 183 -4.95 -15.41 17.03
C LEU A 183 -5.17 -14.92 15.60
N HIS A 184 -4.19 -14.21 15.03
CA HIS A 184 -4.25 -13.75 13.66
C HIS A 184 -4.30 -14.90 12.65
N THR A 185 -3.46 -15.92 12.82
CA THR A 185 -3.48 -17.12 11.97
C THR A 185 -4.81 -17.87 12.08
N GLN A 186 -5.36 -18.04 13.29
CA GLN A 186 -6.70 -18.62 13.47
C GLN A 186 -7.78 -17.81 12.77
N ALA A 187 -7.75 -16.47 12.86
CA ALA A 187 -8.71 -15.61 12.18
C ALA A 187 -8.62 -15.76 10.65
N ARG A 188 -7.41 -15.83 10.10
CA ARG A 188 -7.19 -16.08 8.66
C ARG A 188 -7.74 -17.43 8.21
N LEU A 189 -7.48 -18.50 8.96
CA LEU A 189 -8.01 -19.82 8.65
C LEU A 189 -9.54 -19.82 8.62
N LYS A 190 -10.19 -19.14 9.57
CA LYS A 190 -11.66 -18.97 9.56
C LYS A 190 -12.13 -18.21 8.33
N PHE A 191 -11.44 -17.14 7.92
CA PHE A 191 -11.78 -16.44 6.69
C PHE A 191 -11.64 -17.35 5.46
N ASP A 192 -10.56 -18.11 5.35
CA ASP A 192 -10.36 -19.05 4.25
C ASP A 192 -11.44 -20.16 4.23
N GLU A 193 -11.87 -20.65 5.41
CA GLU A 193 -13.00 -21.56 5.56
C GLU A 193 -14.30 -20.95 5.04
N THR A 194 -14.67 -19.76 5.52
CA THR A 194 -15.89 -19.07 5.08
C THR A 194 -15.86 -18.75 3.58
N ALA A 195 -14.71 -18.35 3.03
CA ALA A 195 -14.55 -18.10 1.60
C ALA A 195 -14.76 -19.37 0.78
N ARG A 196 -14.22 -20.52 1.24
CA ARG A 196 -14.46 -21.82 0.59
C ARG A 196 -15.94 -22.22 0.63
N GLU A 197 -16.63 -21.98 1.74
CA GLU A 197 -18.07 -22.25 1.85
C GLU A 197 -18.89 -21.37 0.92
N LEU A 198 -18.59 -20.08 0.85
CA LEU A 198 -19.25 -19.13 -0.06
C LEU A 198 -19.03 -19.52 -1.53
N LEU A 199 -17.81 -19.90 -1.92
CA LEU A 199 -17.52 -20.37 -3.27
C LEU A 199 -18.30 -21.65 -3.63
N LYS A 200 -18.43 -22.60 -2.69
CA LYS A 200 -19.26 -23.80 -2.89
C LYS A 200 -20.72 -23.43 -3.08
N LEU A 201 -21.24 -22.55 -2.23
CA LEU A 201 -22.63 -22.10 -2.28
C LEU A 201 -22.94 -21.37 -3.60
N GLU A 202 -22.05 -20.45 -4.01
CA GLU A 202 -22.15 -19.77 -5.31
C GLU A 202 -22.09 -20.77 -6.47
N GLY A 203 -21.21 -21.77 -6.38
CA GLY A 203 -21.13 -22.84 -7.37
C GLY A 203 -22.43 -23.64 -7.47
N SER A 204 -23.08 -23.96 -6.36
CA SER A 204 -24.40 -24.62 -6.36
C SER A 204 -25.50 -23.73 -6.90
N THR A 205 -25.58 -22.46 -6.47
CA THR A 205 -26.64 -21.54 -6.91
C THR A 205 -26.52 -21.24 -8.41
N ARG A 206 -25.31 -21.06 -8.94
CA ARG A 206 -25.08 -20.91 -10.39
C ARG A 206 -25.56 -22.14 -11.16
N LYS A 207 -25.30 -23.36 -10.66
CA LYS A 207 -25.79 -24.60 -11.29
C LYS A 207 -27.32 -24.66 -11.29
N GLU A 208 -27.96 -24.32 -10.18
CA GLU A 208 -29.42 -24.27 -10.06
C GLU A 208 -30.03 -23.24 -11.01
N ILE A 209 -29.48 -22.03 -11.07
CA ILE A 209 -29.90 -20.98 -12.00
C ILE A 209 -29.76 -21.47 -13.45
N CYS A 210 -28.62 -22.04 -13.82
CA CYS A 210 -28.42 -22.58 -15.17
C CYS A 210 -29.41 -23.70 -15.49
N ALA A 211 -29.72 -24.57 -14.53
CA ALA A 211 -30.72 -25.62 -14.70
C ALA A 211 -32.14 -25.04 -14.90
N ALA A 212 -32.52 -24.03 -14.12
CA ALA A 212 -33.80 -23.34 -14.24
C ALA A 212 -33.94 -22.63 -15.59
N VAL A 213 -32.91 -21.88 -16.02
CA VAL A 213 -32.88 -21.21 -17.34
C VAL A 213 -32.96 -22.23 -18.47
N LYS A 214 -32.24 -23.36 -18.36
CA LYS A 214 -32.32 -24.43 -19.35
C LYS A 214 -33.73 -25.03 -19.44
N ALA A 215 -34.41 -25.23 -18.31
CA ALA A 215 -35.79 -25.71 -18.28
C ALA A 215 -36.75 -24.69 -18.89
N PHE A 216 -36.60 -23.41 -18.56
CA PHE A 216 -37.40 -22.33 -19.13
C PHE A 216 -37.24 -22.25 -20.66
N ASN A 217 -36.00 -22.24 -21.17
CA ASN A 217 -35.74 -22.20 -22.60
C ASN A 217 -36.33 -23.41 -23.34
N LYS A 218 -36.27 -24.61 -22.73
CA LYS A 218 -36.93 -25.80 -23.29
C LYS A 218 -38.44 -25.61 -23.39
N ASN A 219 -39.08 -25.11 -22.33
CA ASN A 219 -40.52 -24.86 -22.33
C ASN A 219 -40.89 -23.80 -23.37
N GLN A 220 -40.10 -22.75 -23.51
CA GLN A 220 -40.32 -21.71 -24.52
C GLN A 220 -40.22 -22.26 -25.94
N VAL A 221 -39.28 -23.19 -26.21
CA VAL A 221 -39.21 -23.87 -27.51
C VAL A 221 -40.46 -24.70 -27.76
N VAL A 222 -40.92 -25.47 -26.76
CA VAL A 222 -42.15 -26.26 -26.88
C VAL A 222 -43.35 -25.36 -27.17
N GLU A 223 -43.53 -24.29 -26.39
CA GLU A 223 -44.62 -23.33 -26.58
C GLU A 223 -44.58 -22.70 -27.98
N LEU A 224 -43.40 -22.29 -28.46
CA LEU A 224 -43.25 -21.76 -29.82
C LEU A 224 -43.60 -22.80 -30.89
N THR A 225 -43.24 -24.06 -30.70
CA THR A 225 -43.61 -25.13 -31.65
C THR A 225 -45.11 -25.39 -31.67
N GLU A 226 -45.77 -25.33 -30.50
CA GLU A 226 -47.22 -25.47 -30.39
C GLU A 226 -47.94 -24.28 -31.04
N ARG A 227 -47.50 -23.04 -30.78
CA ARG A 227 -48.03 -21.84 -31.45
C ARG A 227 -47.91 -21.93 -32.96
N LYS A 228 -46.73 -22.29 -33.49
CA LYS A 228 -46.55 -22.48 -34.94
C LYS A 228 -47.44 -23.58 -35.51
N ARG A 229 -47.72 -24.63 -34.74
CA ARG A 229 -48.65 -25.69 -35.15
C ARG A 229 -50.08 -25.16 -35.22
N GLN A 230 -50.51 -24.38 -34.23
CA GLN A 230 -51.82 -23.74 -34.21
C GLN A 230 -51.96 -22.71 -35.33
N GLU A 231 -50.95 -21.86 -35.56
CA GLU A 231 -50.93 -20.89 -36.68
C GLU A 231 -51.06 -21.60 -38.02
N LYS A 232 -50.33 -22.71 -38.24
CA LYS A 232 -50.48 -23.51 -39.46
C LYS A 232 -51.86 -24.15 -39.60
N GLN A 233 -52.46 -24.58 -38.49
CA GLN A 233 -53.83 -25.11 -38.51
C GLN A 233 -54.84 -24.02 -38.86
N GLN A 234 -54.71 -22.84 -38.25
CA GLN A 234 -55.53 -21.66 -38.58
C GLN A 234 -55.34 -21.24 -40.03
N GLU A 235 -54.12 -21.18 -40.53
CA GLU A 235 -53.84 -20.86 -41.94
C GLU A 235 -54.47 -21.90 -42.88
N GLN A 236 -54.44 -23.18 -42.53
CA GLN A 236 -55.13 -24.23 -43.29
C GLN A 236 -56.66 -24.06 -43.25
N GLU A 237 -57.22 -23.75 -42.08
CA GLU A 237 -58.65 -23.47 -41.92
C GLU A 237 -59.06 -22.24 -42.72
N ASP A 238 -58.32 -21.14 -42.62
CA ASP A 238 -58.53 -19.91 -43.37
C ASP A 238 -58.46 -20.16 -44.88
N ASN A 239 -57.42 -20.85 -45.36
CA ASN A 239 -57.29 -21.25 -46.77
C ASN A 239 -58.50 -22.08 -47.23
N MET A 240 -58.96 -23.02 -46.41
CA MET A 240 -60.15 -23.82 -46.72
C MET A 240 -61.42 -22.96 -46.74
N THR A 241 -61.58 -22.02 -45.80
CA THR A 241 -62.71 -21.08 -45.80
C THR A 241 -62.66 -20.15 -47.01
N GLU A 242 -61.49 -19.68 -47.42
CA GLU A 242 -61.31 -18.88 -48.64
C GLU A 242 -61.71 -19.68 -49.88
N ILE A 243 -61.19 -20.91 -50.03
CA ILE A 243 -61.54 -21.79 -51.15
C ILE A 243 -63.05 -22.04 -51.19
N THR A 244 -63.65 -22.39 -50.05
CA THR A 244 -65.10 -22.63 -49.99
C THR A 244 -65.90 -21.37 -50.29
N ASN A 245 -65.51 -20.21 -49.77
CA ASN A 245 -66.15 -18.92 -50.06
C ASN A 245 -66.03 -18.54 -51.53
N LEU A 246 -64.88 -18.78 -52.17
CA LEU A 246 -64.70 -18.55 -53.60
C LEU A 246 -65.57 -19.48 -54.44
N LEU A 247 -65.60 -20.78 -54.11
CA LEU A 247 -66.42 -21.79 -54.81
C LEU A 247 -67.92 -21.47 -54.71
N HIS A 248 -68.41 -21.06 -53.54
CA HIS A 248 -69.81 -20.68 -53.34
C HIS A 248 -70.08 -19.21 -53.74
N GLY A 249 -69.03 -18.45 -54.01
CA GLY A 249 -69.10 -17.07 -54.46
C GLY A 249 -69.78 -16.98 -55.81
N GLY A 250 -70.57 -15.93 -56.01
CA GLY A 250 -71.38 -15.79 -57.23
C GLY A 250 -70.58 -15.56 -58.52
N LEU A 251 -69.27 -15.24 -58.42
CA LEU A 251 -68.39 -15.14 -59.58
C LEU A 251 -68.11 -16.52 -60.21
N LEU A 252 -67.67 -17.51 -59.41
CA LEU A 252 -67.35 -18.86 -59.91
C LEU A 252 -68.61 -19.71 -60.13
N SER A 253 -69.63 -19.57 -59.27
CA SER A 253 -70.90 -20.30 -59.41
C SER A 253 -71.84 -19.72 -60.48
N GLU A 254 -71.46 -18.61 -61.13
CA GLU A 254 -72.23 -17.87 -62.14
C GLU A 254 -73.73 -17.73 -61.80
N ASN A 255 -74.02 -17.39 -60.56
CA ASN A 255 -75.38 -17.44 -60.03
C ASN A 255 -76.33 -16.51 -60.82
N PRO A 256 -77.40 -17.02 -61.45
CA PRO A 256 -78.30 -16.23 -62.28
C PRO A 256 -79.10 -15.18 -61.48
N ARG A 257 -79.14 -15.31 -60.15
CA ARG A 257 -79.79 -14.34 -59.25
C ARG A 257 -79.03 -13.00 -59.15
N GLN A 258 -77.75 -12.93 -59.54
CA GLN A 258 -76.99 -11.67 -59.60
C GLN A 258 -77.56 -10.67 -60.61
N VAL A 259 -78.34 -11.18 -61.57
CA VAL A 259 -78.97 -10.42 -62.66
C VAL A 259 -80.14 -9.56 -62.14
N ALA A 260 -80.79 -9.97 -61.05
CA ALA A 260 -81.98 -9.33 -60.52
C ALA A 260 -81.64 -7.94 -59.96
N SER A 261 -82.27 -6.89 -60.49
CA SER A 261 -82.11 -5.54 -59.97
C SER A 261 -82.87 -5.38 -58.65
N SER A 262 -82.28 -4.66 -57.70
CA SER A 262 -82.98 -4.23 -56.47
C SER A 262 -84.22 -3.38 -56.75
N PHE A 263 -84.33 -2.78 -57.95
CA PHE A 263 -85.46 -1.92 -58.36
C PHE A 263 -86.64 -2.70 -58.97
N GLY A 264 -86.57 -4.04 -59.07
CA GLY A 264 -87.74 -4.87 -59.36
C GLY A 264 -87.48 -6.04 -60.33
N PRO A 265 -88.38 -7.04 -60.37
CA PRO A 265 -88.15 -8.32 -61.09
C PRO A 265 -88.03 -8.19 -62.61
N HIS A 266 -88.63 -7.15 -63.18
CA HIS A 266 -88.65 -6.89 -64.62
C HIS A 266 -87.40 -6.13 -65.10
N ARG A 267 -86.54 -5.67 -64.17
CA ARG A 267 -85.37 -4.86 -64.48
C ARG A 267 -84.11 -5.66 -64.19
N VAL A 268 -83.19 -5.61 -65.14
CA VAL A 268 -81.94 -6.37 -65.11
C VAL A 268 -80.76 -5.42 -64.95
N VAL A 269 -79.76 -5.84 -64.18
CA VAL A 269 -78.47 -5.15 -64.11
C VAL A 269 -77.67 -5.44 -65.38
N LEU A 270 -77.41 -4.41 -66.19
CA LEU A 270 -76.80 -4.53 -67.53
C LEU A 270 -75.44 -5.23 -67.50
N ASP A 271 -74.57 -4.87 -66.54
CA ASP A 271 -73.20 -5.40 -66.43
C ASP A 271 -73.14 -6.88 -66.03
N HIS A 272 -74.22 -7.41 -65.45
CA HIS A 272 -74.28 -8.78 -64.94
C HIS A 272 -75.18 -9.68 -65.80
N TRP A 273 -75.65 -9.20 -66.95
CA TRP A 273 -76.50 -9.98 -67.84
C TRP A 273 -75.72 -11.11 -68.53
N LYS A 274 -76.12 -12.36 -68.25
CA LYS A 274 -75.50 -13.58 -68.78
C LYS A 274 -76.47 -14.39 -69.66
N GLY A 275 -77.24 -13.69 -70.49
CA GLY A 275 -78.22 -14.31 -71.39
C GLY A 275 -79.58 -14.58 -70.75
N MET A 276 -80.51 -15.09 -71.56
CA MET A 276 -81.89 -15.38 -71.17
C MET A 276 -81.99 -16.66 -70.33
N ASN A 277 -82.95 -16.70 -69.40
CA ASN A 277 -83.21 -17.91 -68.62
C ASN A 277 -83.77 -19.02 -69.52
N ARG A 278 -83.58 -20.28 -69.11
CA ARG A 278 -84.05 -21.45 -69.87
C ARG A 278 -85.56 -21.41 -70.10
N GLU A 279 -86.33 -21.00 -69.10
CA GLU A 279 -87.78 -20.82 -69.19
C GLU A 279 -88.17 -19.76 -70.26
N GLN A 280 -87.43 -18.65 -70.35
CA GLN A 280 -87.66 -17.60 -71.35
C GLN A 280 -87.32 -18.08 -72.77
N LEU A 281 -86.24 -18.86 -72.92
CA LEU A 281 -85.88 -19.47 -74.21
C LEU A 281 -86.92 -20.50 -74.65
N GLU A 282 -87.46 -21.30 -73.73
CA GLU A 282 -88.52 -22.26 -73.98
C GLU A 282 -89.81 -21.57 -74.45
N GLU A 283 -90.18 -20.44 -73.85
CA GLU A 283 -91.31 -19.62 -74.27
C GLU A 283 -91.10 -19.01 -75.67
N ILE A 284 -89.89 -18.55 -75.99
CA ILE A 284 -89.55 -18.06 -77.34
C ILE A 284 -89.66 -19.19 -78.36
N TRP A 285 -89.10 -20.37 -78.08
CA TRP A 285 -89.19 -21.52 -78.97
C TRP A 285 -90.64 -21.96 -79.19
N PHE A 286 -91.46 -21.93 -78.14
CA PHE A 286 -92.88 -22.21 -78.23
C PHE A 286 -93.58 -21.20 -79.16
N THR A 287 -93.32 -19.91 -78.98
CA THR A 287 -93.88 -18.83 -79.81
C THR A 287 -93.43 -18.96 -81.27
N GLN A 288 -92.16 -19.26 -81.54
CA GLN A 288 -91.65 -19.49 -82.90
C GLN A 288 -92.31 -20.70 -83.58
N LYS A 289 -92.54 -21.79 -82.85
CA LYS A 289 -93.28 -22.94 -83.37
C LYS A 289 -94.72 -22.57 -83.76
N GLN A 290 -95.39 -21.74 -82.95
CA GLN A 290 -96.72 -21.23 -83.29
C GLN A 290 -96.69 -20.37 -84.56
N GLN A 291 -95.72 -19.45 -84.69
CA GLN A 291 -95.56 -18.63 -85.88
C GLN A 291 -95.32 -19.45 -87.16
N ILE A 292 -94.54 -20.54 -87.07
CA ILE A 292 -94.33 -21.45 -88.22
C ILE A 292 -95.65 -22.13 -88.61
N GLN A 293 -96.43 -22.62 -87.64
CA GLN A 293 -97.72 -23.23 -87.90
C GLN A 293 -98.71 -22.24 -88.53
N GLU A 294 -98.76 -21.00 -88.04
CA GLU A 294 -99.62 -19.95 -88.58
C GLU A 294 -99.21 -19.56 -90.02
N LYS A 295 -97.91 -19.44 -90.29
CA LYS A 295 -97.40 -19.15 -91.64
C LYS A 295 -97.72 -20.28 -92.63
N LEU A 296 -97.60 -21.54 -92.22
CA LEU A 296 -97.99 -22.70 -93.05
C LEU A 296 -99.49 -22.67 -93.37
N ARG A 297 -100.32 -22.30 -92.40
CA ARG A 297 -101.77 -22.14 -92.61
C ARG A 297 -102.07 -21.04 -93.64
N LEU A 298 -101.43 -19.88 -93.53
CA LEU A 298 -101.61 -18.77 -94.48
C LEU A 298 -101.17 -19.15 -95.91
N GLN A 299 -100.06 -19.89 -96.06
CA GLN A 299 -99.61 -20.37 -97.38
C GLN A 299 -100.61 -21.34 -98.02
N GLU A 300 -101.25 -22.19 -97.22
CA GLU A 300 -102.27 -23.11 -97.70
C GLU A 300 -103.55 -22.37 -98.14
N GLU A 301 -103.95 -21.33 -97.40
CA GLU A 301 -105.05 -20.42 -97.76
C GLU A 301 -104.76 -19.66 -99.07
N GLU A 302 -103.53 -19.13 -99.26
CA GLU A 302 -103.10 -18.50 -100.51
C GLU A 302 -103.11 -19.48 -101.70
N ARG A 303 -102.67 -20.72 -101.49
CA ARG A 303 -102.66 -21.77 -102.52
C ARG A 303 -104.09 -22.09 -102.99
N GLN A 304 -105.04 -22.19 -102.06
CA GLN A 304 -106.46 -22.37 -102.39
C GLN A 304 -107.02 -21.18 -103.17
N HIS A 305 -106.73 -19.96 -102.73
CA HIS A 305 -107.14 -18.74 -103.42
C HIS A 305 -106.59 -18.67 -104.86
N SER A 306 -105.31 -19.02 -105.06
CA SER A 306 -104.68 -19.03 -106.40
C SER A 306 -105.35 -20.05 -107.34
N MET A 307 -105.63 -21.27 -106.86
CA MET A 307 -106.34 -22.30 -107.62
C MET A 307 -107.74 -21.85 -108.06
N ASP A 308 -108.48 -21.20 -107.16
CA ASP A 308 -109.82 -20.65 -107.46
C ASP A 308 -109.76 -19.54 -108.52
N TRP A 309 -108.74 -18.68 -108.45
CA TRP A 309 -108.50 -17.63 -109.45
C TRP A 309 -108.18 -18.20 -110.83
N ASP A 310 -107.37 -19.25 -110.91
CA ASP A 310 -107.03 -19.90 -112.18
C ASP A 310 -108.23 -20.63 -112.79
N LEU A 311 -109.05 -21.31 -111.99
CA LEU A 311 -110.32 -21.89 -112.43
C LEU A 311 -111.27 -20.83 -113.02
N ARG A 312 -111.38 -19.66 -112.38
CA ARG A 312 -112.17 -18.53 -112.90
C ARG A 312 -111.60 -18.00 -114.21
N ARG A 313 -110.27 -17.90 -114.33
CA ARG A 313 -109.58 -17.45 -115.56
C ARG A 313 -109.85 -18.38 -116.74
N ILE A 314 -109.71 -19.70 -116.54
CA ILE A 314 -109.96 -20.72 -117.58
C ILE A 314 -111.42 -20.70 -118.03
N ARG A 315 -112.38 -20.65 -117.10
CA ARG A 315 -113.81 -20.56 -117.44
C ARG A 315 -114.14 -19.30 -118.27
N LYS A 316 -113.55 -18.16 -117.91
CA LYS A 316 -113.74 -16.90 -118.66
C LYS A 316 -113.17 -16.99 -120.07
N ALA A 317 -111.96 -17.55 -120.23
CA ALA A 317 -111.34 -17.75 -121.54
C ALA A 317 -112.17 -18.67 -122.45
N HIS A 318 -112.71 -19.76 -121.91
CA HIS A 318 -113.61 -20.65 -122.65
C HIS A 318 -114.91 -19.94 -123.10
N ALA A 319 -115.52 -19.14 -122.23
CA ALA A 319 -116.70 -18.36 -122.59
C ALA A 319 -116.41 -17.33 -123.69
N SER A 320 -115.27 -16.64 -123.63
CA SER A 320 -114.81 -15.70 -124.67
C SER A 320 -114.61 -16.40 -126.02
N LEU A 321 -113.93 -17.54 -126.06
CA LEU A 321 -113.72 -18.33 -127.29
C LEU A 321 -115.03 -18.82 -127.93
N LEU A 322 -116.00 -19.24 -127.11
CA LEU A 322 -117.32 -19.64 -127.62
C LEU A 322 -118.07 -18.45 -128.24
N HIS A 323 -118.00 -17.29 -127.60
CA HIS A 323 -118.63 -16.07 -128.10
C HIS A 323 -118.00 -15.60 -129.43
N GLU A 324 -116.68 -15.68 -129.53
CA GLU A 324 -115.93 -15.32 -130.75
C GLU A 324 -116.28 -16.24 -131.94
N ARG A 325 -116.41 -17.56 -131.71
CA ARG A 325 -116.91 -18.50 -132.74
C ARG A 325 -118.33 -18.16 -133.20
N GLN A 326 -119.21 -17.75 -132.29
CA GLN A 326 -120.58 -17.41 -132.62
C GLN A 326 -120.64 -16.13 -133.49
N GLN A 327 -119.83 -15.12 -133.15
CA GLN A 327 -119.68 -13.90 -133.97
C GLN A 327 -119.14 -14.22 -135.37
N GLN A 328 -118.14 -15.10 -135.48
CA GLN A 328 -117.60 -15.51 -136.78
C GLN A 328 -118.63 -16.25 -137.66
N ARG A 329 -119.56 -17.03 -137.07
CA ARG A 329 -120.65 -17.67 -137.82
C ARG A 329 -121.65 -16.64 -138.34
N LEU A 330 -122.09 -15.71 -137.49
CA LEU A 330 -122.99 -14.61 -137.86
C LEU A 330 -122.40 -13.74 -138.97
N LEU A 331 -121.11 -13.37 -138.87
CA LEU A 331 -120.43 -12.58 -139.90
C LEU A 331 -120.36 -13.31 -141.25
N ARG A 332 -120.18 -14.64 -141.26
CA ARG A 332 -120.21 -15.44 -142.50
C ARG A 332 -121.60 -15.48 -143.13
N GLU A 333 -122.66 -15.59 -142.32
CA GLU A 333 -124.04 -15.56 -142.81
C GLU A 333 -124.41 -14.19 -143.40
N GLN A 334 -124.04 -13.10 -142.71
CA GLN A 334 -124.22 -11.74 -143.21
C GLN A 334 -123.47 -11.50 -144.53
N ARG A 335 -122.22 -12.02 -144.66
CA ARG A 335 -121.44 -11.92 -145.90
C ARG A 335 -122.15 -12.63 -147.06
N ARG A 336 -122.66 -13.85 -146.84
CA ARG A 336 -123.42 -14.61 -147.85
C ARG A 336 -124.70 -13.88 -148.26
N ALA A 337 -125.42 -13.28 -147.32
CA ALA A 337 -126.63 -12.50 -147.63
C ALA A 337 -126.32 -11.26 -148.47
N LEU A 338 -125.23 -10.54 -148.16
CA LEU A 338 -124.74 -9.42 -148.96
C LEU A 338 -124.34 -9.84 -150.37
N ASP A 339 -123.63 -10.96 -150.51
CA ASP A 339 -123.22 -11.49 -151.82
C ASP A 339 -124.44 -11.85 -152.68
N CYS A 340 -125.48 -12.48 -152.11
CA CYS A 340 -126.74 -12.75 -152.81
C CYS A 340 -127.49 -11.47 -153.23
N SER A 341 -127.53 -10.46 -152.36
CA SER A 341 -128.17 -9.17 -152.68
C SER A 341 -127.45 -8.45 -153.82
N ASN A 342 -126.12 -8.46 -153.82
CA ASN A 342 -125.29 -7.87 -154.89
C ASN A 342 -125.52 -8.56 -156.24
N LEU A 343 -125.67 -9.89 -156.25
CA LEU A 343 -125.90 -10.67 -157.46
C LEU A 343 -127.27 -10.35 -158.10
N ASN A 344 -128.30 -10.13 -157.28
CA ASN A 344 -129.61 -9.68 -157.74
C ASN A 344 -129.58 -8.25 -158.28
N LEU A 345 -128.86 -7.34 -157.61
CA LEU A 345 -128.68 -5.95 -158.05
C LEU A 345 -127.97 -5.87 -159.41
N ALA A 346 -126.95 -6.71 -159.63
CA ALA A 346 -126.22 -6.80 -160.89
C ALA A 346 -127.12 -7.29 -162.05
N ARG A 347 -128.01 -8.27 -161.80
CA ARG A 347 -129.01 -8.72 -162.78
C ARG A 347 -130.00 -7.62 -163.16
N GLN A 348 -130.49 -6.87 -162.16
CA GLN A 348 -131.42 -5.76 -162.39
C GLN A 348 -130.78 -4.65 -163.24
N GLN A 349 -129.54 -4.25 -162.93
CA GLN A 349 -128.81 -3.24 -163.70
C GLN A 349 -128.55 -3.67 -165.16
N TYR A 350 -128.27 -4.95 -165.40
CA TYR A 350 -128.08 -5.46 -166.75
C TYR A 350 -129.37 -5.38 -167.59
N LEU A 351 -130.53 -5.73 -167.01
CA LEU A 351 -131.83 -5.65 -167.68
C LEU A 351 -132.24 -4.19 -167.95
N GLN A 352 -131.99 -3.29 -167.01
CA GLN A 352 -132.29 -1.85 -167.14
C GLN A 352 -131.48 -1.19 -168.27
N LYS A 353 -130.20 -1.56 -168.42
CA LYS A 353 -129.35 -1.10 -169.54
C LYS A 353 -129.85 -1.61 -170.90
N LYS A 354 -130.40 -2.83 -170.95
CA LYS A 354 -130.91 -3.40 -172.20
C LYS A 354 -132.19 -2.70 -172.69
N GLN A 355 -133.04 -2.23 -171.77
CA GLN A 355 -134.25 -1.44 -172.09
C GLN A 355 -133.94 0.01 -172.47
N MET A 356 -132.90 0.62 -171.90
CA MET A 356 -132.49 1.99 -172.25
C MET A 356 -131.96 2.12 -173.68
N ASN A 357 -131.33 1.08 -174.24
CA ASN A 357 -130.76 1.16 -175.58
C ASN A 357 -131.80 1.02 -176.73
N THR A 358 -133.05 0.65 -176.44
CA THR A 358 -134.12 0.54 -177.45
C THR A 358 -135.01 1.78 -177.55
N ALA A 359 -134.80 2.81 -176.73
CA ALA A 359 -135.72 3.96 -176.59
C ALA A 359 -135.22 5.31 -177.15
N SER A 360 -134.03 5.37 -177.75
CA SER A 360 -133.48 6.64 -178.28
C SER A 360 -133.42 6.65 -179.80
N SER A 361 -134.61 6.68 -180.41
CA SER A 361 -134.83 7.18 -181.77
C SER A 361 -135.64 8.47 -181.63
N SER A 362 -135.07 9.60 -182.06
CA SER A 362 -135.78 10.88 -182.09
C SER A 362 -135.56 11.55 -183.45
N GLN A 363 -136.66 11.62 -184.19
CA GLN A 363 -136.85 12.38 -185.43
C GLN A 363 -136.91 13.91 -185.14
N PRO A 364 -136.76 14.78 -186.16
CA PRO A 364 -136.55 16.21 -186.00
C PRO A 364 -137.87 17.00 -185.80
N THR A 365 -137.78 18.16 -185.14
CA THR A 365 -138.93 19.02 -184.78
C THR A 365 -138.90 20.35 -185.54
N GLU A 366 -140.07 20.86 -185.95
CA GLU A 366 -140.30 22.02 -186.83
C GLU A 366 -139.65 23.35 -186.37
N ASP A 367 -139.32 23.50 -185.07
CA ASP A 367 -138.62 24.67 -184.52
C ASP A 367 -137.12 24.75 -184.86
N TYR A 368 -136.53 23.68 -185.39
CA TYR A 368 -135.11 23.70 -185.76
C TYR A 368 -134.85 24.47 -187.07
N PHE A 369 -135.81 24.45 -188.00
CA PHE A 369 -135.70 25.12 -189.29
C PHE A 369 -136.06 26.62 -189.24
N SER A 370 -136.62 27.11 -188.13
CA SER A 370 -136.99 28.53 -187.93
C SER A 370 -135.84 29.39 -187.39
N GLN A 371 -134.66 28.82 -187.13
CA GLN A 371 -133.48 29.55 -186.64
C GLN A 371 -132.55 30.05 -187.75
N PHE A 372 -132.75 29.64 -189.01
CA PHE A 372 -132.02 30.18 -190.16
C PHE A 372 -132.74 31.42 -190.73
N ASN A 373 -132.00 32.53 -190.92
CA ASN A 373 -132.40 33.77 -191.60
C ASN A 373 -133.44 34.70 -190.91
N THR A 374 -133.21 35.17 -189.68
CA THR A 374 -134.09 36.20 -189.03
C THR A 374 -133.44 37.56 -188.70
N ARG A 375 -132.19 37.82 -189.10
CA ARG A 375 -131.62 39.18 -189.13
C ARG A 375 -130.75 39.41 -190.36
N SER A 376 -131.09 40.45 -191.12
CA SER A 376 -130.29 40.98 -192.22
C SER A 376 -129.13 41.83 -191.70
N ARG A 377 -127.92 41.28 -191.75
CA ARG A 377 -126.68 42.04 -191.99
C ARG A 377 -125.57 41.12 -192.48
#